data_AF-A0A378MYB5-F1
#
_entry.id   AF-A0A378MYB5-F1
#
_cell.length_a   1.000
_cell.length_b   1.000
_cell.length_c   1.000
_cell.angle_alpha   90.00
_cell.angle_beta   90.00
_cell.angle_gamma   90.00
#
_symmetry.space_group_name_H-M   'P 1'
#
loop_
_entity.id
_entity.type
_entity.pdbx_description
1 polymer ?
#
loop_
_entity_poly.entity_id
_entity_poly.type
_entity_poly.pdbx_seq_one_letter_code
_entity_poly.pdbx_strand_id
1 'polypeptide(L)' 'MKYELGDFLMFGPESRGIPKPLLAEMPMSQKIRIPMCKDSRSMNLSNSVAVVVYEAWRQFGYQNAVAAQSI' A
#
# COMPACT_ATOMS: atom_id res chain seq x y z
N MET A 1 11.38 1.63 1.36
CA MET A 1 11.12 0.95 0.07
C MET A 1 10.88 2.03 -0.97
N LYS A 2 11.41 1.85 -2.18
CA LYS A 2 11.16 2.74 -3.30
C LYS A 2 10.26 2.01 -4.28
N TYR A 3 9.17 2.64 -4.71
CA TYR A 3 8.31 2.09 -5.75
C TYR A 3 8.88 2.37 -7.14
N GLU A 4 8.65 1.46 -8.06
CA GLU A 4 9.10 1.53 -9.45
C GLU A 4 7.93 1.31 -10.42
N LEU A 5 8.10 1.79 -11.66
CA LEU A 5 7.09 1.59 -12.70
C LEU A 5 6.98 0.10 -13.02
N GLY A 6 5.75 -0.42 -13.04
CA GLY A 6 5.49 -1.85 -13.24
C GLY A 6 5.34 -2.64 -11.93
N ASP A 7 5.53 -2.01 -10.77
CA ASP A 7 5.23 -2.64 -9.48
C ASP A 7 3.76 -3.02 -9.35
N PHE A 8 3.51 -4.19 -8.76
CA PHE A 8 2.18 -4.65 -8.39
C PHE A 8 2.00 -4.58 -6.87
N LEU A 9 0.92 -3.91 -6.44
CA LEU A 9 0.53 -3.84 -5.04
C LEU A 9 -0.55 -4.88 -4.76
N MET A 10 -0.20 -5.95 -4.05
CA MET A 10 -1.12 -7.04 -3.72
C MET A 10 -1.74 -6.85 -2.34
N PHE A 11 -3.06 -6.95 -2.26
CA PHE A 11 -3.81 -6.90 -1.00
C PHE A 11 -4.67 -8.14 -0.85
N GLY A 12 -4.74 -8.66 0.37
CA GLY A 12 -5.66 -9.74 0.71
C GLY A 12 -7.03 -9.24 1.16
N PRO A 13 -8.06 -10.11 1.23
CA PRO A 13 -9.37 -9.76 1.76
C PRO A 13 -9.30 -9.28 3.22
N GLU A 14 -10.19 -8.37 3.63
CA GLU A 14 -10.22 -7.78 4.99
C GLU A 14 -10.21 -8.82 6.11
N SER A 15 -10.98 -9.90 5.94
CA SER A 15 -11.19 -10.90 6.98
C SER A 15 -10.01 -11.85 7.17
N ARG A 16 -9.23 -12.12 6.11
CA ARG A 16 -8.23 -13.21 6.11
C ARG A 16 -6.84 -12.78 5.69
N GLY A 17 -6.69 -11.63 5.04
CA GLY A 17 -5.43 -11.17 4.48
C GLY A 17 -4.88 -12.09 3.38
N ILE A 18 -3.59 -11.96 3.10
CA ILE A 18 -2.89 -12.80 2.12
C ILE A 18 -2.54 -14.14 2.78
N PRO A 19 -2.73 -15.29 2.10
CA PRO A 19 -2.38 -16.59 2.66
C PRO A 19 -0.93 -16.64 3.14
N LYS A 20 -0.71 -17.14 4.36
CA LYS A 20 0.64 -17.26 4.96
C LYS A 20 1.64 -18.03 4.09
N PRO A 21 1.27 -19.14 3.39
CA PRO A 21 2.20 -19.83 2.50
C PRO A 21 2.72 -18.94 1.38
N LEU A 22 1.82 -18.19 0.72
CA LEU A 22 2.19 -17.24 -0.33
C LEU A 22 3.10 -16.13 0.21
N LEU A 23 2.79 -15.60 1.40
CA LEU A 23 3.67 -14.62 2.06
C LEU A 23 5.02 -15.22 2.44
N ALA A 24 5.11 -16.50 2.79
CA ALA A 24 6.37 -17.14 3.17
C ALA A 24 7.35 -17.23 1.99
N GLU A 25 6.82 -17.42 0.77
CA GLU A 25 7.60 -17.48 -0.47
C GLU A 25 8.12 -16.12 -0.94
N MET A 26 7.50 -15.02 -0.49
CA MET A 26 7.93 -13.67 -0.88
C MET A 26 9.18 -13.21 -0.09
N PRO A 27 10.11 -12.46 -0.72
CA PRO A 27 11.18 -11.76 -0.03
C PRO A 27 10.65 -10.79 1.03
N MET A 28 11.34 -10.67 2.16
CA MET A 28 10.96 -9.71 3.21
C MET A 28 10.95 -8.25 2.73
N SER A 29 11.80 -7.91 1.75
CA SER A 29 11.84 -6.57 1.14
C SER A 29 10.58 -6.21 0.36
N GLN A 30 9.76 -7.19 -0.04
CA GLN A 30 8.50 -6.99 -0.78
C GLN A 30 7.28 -7.04 0.15
N LYS A 31 7.46 -7.25 1.45
CA LYS A 31 6.38 -7.27 2.44
C LYS A 31 6.31 -5.93 3.13
N ILE A 32 5.24 -5.20 2.87
CA ILE A 32 4.98 -3.90 3.48
C ILE A 32 3.87 -4.00 4.54
N ARG A 33 3.93 -3.13 5.54
CA ARG A 33 2.88 -2.95 6.55
C ARG A 33 2.69 -1.46 6.79
N ILE A 34 1.44 -1.02 6.83
CA ILE A 34 1.09 0.34 7.27
C ILE A 34 1.36 0.41 8.78
N PRO A 35 2.16 1.39 9.26
CA PRO A 35 2.36 1.59 10.69
C PRO A 35 1.03 1.80 11.42
N MET A 36 0.82 1.09 12.53
CA MET A 36 -0.39 1.18 13.37
C MET A 36 0.02 1.18 14.85
N CYS A 37 -0.76 1.84 15.71
CA CYS A 37 -0.57 1.76 17.15
C CYS A 37 -0.79 0.33 17.66
N LYS A 38 -0.16 -0.03 18.80
CA LYS A 38 -0.13 -1.39 19.33
C LYS A 38 -1.53 -2.03 19.49
N ASP A 39 -2.49 -1.27 19.99
CA ASP A 39 -3.85 -1.75 20.29
C ASP A 39 -4.90 -1.33 19.25
N SER A 40 -4.43 -1.02 18.03
CA SER A 40 -5.32 -0.64 16.93
C SER A 40 -6.08 -1.84 16.38
N ARG A 41 -7.32 -1.61 15.92
CA ARG A 41 -8.00 -2.53 15.02
C ARG A 41 -7.42 -2.44 13.61
N SER A 42 -7.60 -3.49 12.82
CA SER A 42 -7.27 -3.46 11.39
C SER A 42 -7.97 -2.30 10.69
N MET A 43 -7.25 -1.64 9.79
CA MET A 43 -7.81 -0.62 8.91
C MET A 43 -8.72 -1.28 7.87
N ASN A 44 -9.75 -0.56 7.44
CA ASN A 44 -10.55 -0.95 6.27
C ASN A 44 -9.64 -1.13 5.03
N LEU A 45 -9.97 -2.07 4.16
CA LEU A 45 -9.15 -2.39 2.99
C LEU A 45 -9.06 -1.22 2.00
N SER A 46 -10.15 -0.47 1.76
CA SER A 46 -10.11 0.66 0.84
C SER A 46 -9.18 1.77 1.34
N ASN A 47 -9.22 2.06 2.65
CA ASN A 47 -8.30 3.00 3.28
C ASN A 47 -6.84 2.50 3.20
N SER A 48 -6.62 1.21 3.42
CA SER A 48 -5.29 0.62 3.31
C SER A 48 -4.73 0.73 1.90
N VAL A 49 -5.55 0.42 0.88
CA VAL A 49 -5.19 0.58 -0.53
C VAL A 49 -4.91 2.05 -0.85
N ALA A 50 -5.78 2.97 -0.43
CA ALA A 50 -5.62 4.40 -0.68
C ALA A 50 -4.29 4.93 -0.12
N VAL A 51 -3.95 4.60 1.14
CA VAL A 51 -2.70 5.04 1.77
C VAL A 51 -1.48 4.56 0.98
N VAL A 52 -1.44 3.28 0.60
CA VAL A 52 -0.29 2.72 -0.12
C VAL A 52 -0.18 3.28 -1.53
N VAL A 53 -1.29 3.41 -2.25
CA VAL A 53 -1.32 3.98 -3.61
C VAL A 53 -0.88 5.45 -3.60
N TYR A 54 -1.36 6.25 -2.66
CA TYR A 54 -0.95 7.67 -2.58
C TYR A 54 0.51 7.83 -2.13
N GLU A 55 1.03 6.96 -1.27
CA GLU A 55 2.46 6.98 -0.96
C GLU A 55 3.32 6.62 -2.18
N ALA A 56 2.91 5.62 -2.96
CA ALA A 56 3.58 5.30 -4.22
C ALA A 56 3.52 6.47 -5.20
N TRP A 57 2.33 7.06 -5.40
CA TRP A 57 2.15 8.20 -6.29
C TRP A 57 2.96 9.43 -5.82
N ARG A 58 3.07 9.66 -4.50
CA ARG A 58 3.92 10.70 -3.91
C ARG A 58 5.40 10.48 -4.24
N GLN A 59 5.90 9.24 -4.20
CA GLN A 59 7.28 8.93 -4.59
C GLN A 59 7.53 9.18 -6.09
N PHE A 60 6.51 9.03 -6.93
CA PHE A 60 6.54 9.45 -8.33
C PHE A 60 6.27 10.95 -8.53
N GLY A 61 6.16 11.74 -7.47
CA GLY A 61 5.95 13.19 -7.55
C GLY A 61 4.53 13.59 -7.98
N TYR A 62 3.53 12.76 -7.72
CA TYR A 62 2.13 12.97 -8.12
C TYR A 62 1.98 13.28 -9.62
N GLN A 63 2.73 12.56 -10.46
CA GLN A 63 2.66 12.69 -11.92
C GLN A 63 1.21 12.73 -12.41
N ASN A 64 0.90 13.72 -13.26
CA ASN A 64 -0.42 13.99 -13.83
C ASN A 64 -1.51 14.45 -12.84
N ALA A 65 -1.17 14.78 -11.59
CA ALA A 65 -2.10 15.45 -10.70
C ALA A 65 -2.42 16.86 -11.20
N VAL A 66 -3.67 17.28 -11.01
CA VAL A 66 -4.08 18.67 -11.27
C VAL A 66 -3.49 19.56 -10.18
N ALA A 67 -2.88 20.68 -10.56
CA ALA A 67 -2.40 21.66 -9.59
C ALA A 67 -3.57 22.21 -8.78
N ALA A 68 -3.39 22.36 -7.46
CA ALA A 68 -4.42 22.90 -6.56
C ALA A 68 -4.88 24.33 -6.92
N GLN A 69 -4.18 25.01 -7.83
CA GLN A 69 -4.51 26.34 -8.34
C GLN A 69 -5.51 26.31 -9.52
N SER A 70 -5.89 25.13 -9.98
CA SER A 70 -6.79 24.92 -11.12
C SER A 70 -8.20 24.45 -10.70
N ILE A 71 -8.56 24.60 -9.42
CA ILE A 71 -9.86 24.26 -8.83
C ILE A 71 -10.46 25.52 -8.19
#